data_AF-A0A178AX94-F1
#
_entry.id   AF-A0A178AX94-F1
#
_cell.length_a   1.000
_cell.length_b   1.000
_cell.length_c   1.000
_cell.angle_alpha   90.00
_cell.angle_beta   90.00
_cell.angle_gamma   90.00
#
_symmetry.space_group_name_H-M   'P 1'
#
loop_
_entity.id
_entity.type
_entity.pdbx_description
1 polymer ?
#
loop_
_entity_poly.entity_id
_entity_poly.type
_entity_poly.pdbx_seq_one_letter_code
_entity_poly.pdbx_strand_id
1 'polypeptide(L)'
;MPMSSKVFRLPGELRNKVYKHALSSPTPLLLVTGNKGLTVLSSEEYDDAPQEFNKLQYVNKQLLLEASGIEVLFNDIKIARQREEDQTPGVVFLDWVATLPRGQRVRLEGCTIILADEFYTQPENRDIGTGYGYLSESAKTIAGIAKFCKAHPVVKVDYKLQCLDLSTDLDDLTSFFEMEFIAYNYILSLITHNIDEYEWPFNDMRDLSLDSKISCWRRYSNVDINDLRAPNLRFKPSGAEDKESLATLLRELFG
;
A
#
# COMPACT_ATOMS: atom_id res chain seq x y z
N MET A 1 -16.53 -35.76 -29.71
CA MET A 1 -16.86 -34.32 -29.74
C MET A 1 -16.70 -33.76 -28.33
N PRO A 2 -15.88 -32.72 -28.12
CA PRO A 2 -15.72 -32.13 -26.79
C PRO A 2 -17.07 -31.55 -26.34
N MET A 3 -17.60 -32.03 -25.21
CA MET A 3 -18.82 -31.48 -24.63
C MET A 3 -18.53 -30.04 -24.20
N SER A 4 -19.14 -29.06 -24.87
CA SER A 4 -19.03 -27.67 -24.45
C SER A 4 -19.59 -27.56 -23.03
N SER A 5 -18.81 -27.01 -22.09
CA SER A 5 -19.28 -26.79 -20.72
C SER A 5 -20.59 -26.00 -20.73
N LYS A 6 -21.55 -26.39 -19.88
CA LYS A 6 -22.86 -25.71 -19.74
C LYS A 6 -22.70 -24.22 -19.41
N VAL A 7 -21.60 -23.84 -18.77
CA VAL A 7 -21.29 -22.45 -18.41
C VAL A 7 -21.17 -21.54 -19.63
N PHE A 8 -20.60 -22.02 -20.74
CA PHE A 8 -20.46 -21.21 -21.97
C PHE A 8 -21.79 -20.97 -22.69
N ARG A 9 -22.85 -21.71 -22.35
CA ARG A 9 -24.19 -21.49 -22.89
C ARG A 9 -24.96 -20.44 -22.12
N LEU A 10 -24.45 -19.99 -20.97
CA LEU A 10 -25.08 -18.92 -20.20
C LEU A 10 -24.93 -17.58 -20.95
N PRO A 11 -25.95 -16.70 -20.90
CA PRO A 11 -25.80 -15.31 -21.30
C PRO A 11 -24.61 -14.63 -20.60
N GLY A 12 -23.99 -13.65 -21.28
CA GLY A 12 -22.81 -12.94 -20.77
C GLY A 12 -23.02 -12.33 -19.38
N GLU A 13 -24.22 -11.81 -19.11
CA GLU A 13 -24.58 -11.24 -17.80
C GLU A 13 -24.50 -12.27 -16.67
N LEU A 14 -24.97 -13.49 -16.90
CA LEU A 14 -24.90 -14.56 -15.91
C LEU A 14 -23.45 -15.03 -15.70
N ARG A 15 -22.65 -15.07 -16.78
CA ARG A 15 -21.22 -15.37 -16.66
C ARG A 15 -20.48 -14.30 -15.86
N ASN A 16 -20.77 -13.03 -16.08
CA ASN A 16 -20.20 -11.92 -15.31
C ASN A 16 -20.57 -12.01 -13.82
N LYS A 17 -21.81 -12.43 -13.49
CA LYS A 17 -22.20 -12.69 -12.09
C LYS A 17 -21.42 -13.86 -11.48
N VAL A 18 -21.19 -14.93 -12.25
CA VAL A 18 -20.36 -16.05 -11.81
C VAL A 18 -18.91 -15.61 -11.58
N TYR A 19 -18.33 -14.82 -12.50
CA TYR A 19 -16.98 -14.28 -12.36
C TYR A 19 -16.86 -13.40 -11.13
N LYS A 20 -17.78 -12.43 -10.97
CA LYS A 20 -17.79 -11.58 -9.79
C LYS A 20 -17.83 -12.41 -8.50
N HIS A 21 -18.73 -13.38 -8.41
CA HIS A 21 -18.83 -14.20 -7.21
C HIS A 21 -17.59 -15.08 -6.98
N ALA A 22 -17.08 -15.74 -8.02
CA ALA A 22 -15.95 -16.68 -7.91
C ALA A 22 -14.60 -15.99 -7.70
N LEU A 23 -14.47 -14.74 -8.15
CA LEU A 23 -13.25 -13.94 -8.11
C LEU A 23 -13.32 -12.78 -7.12
N SER A 24 -14.34 -12.71 -6.25
CA SER A 24 -14.33 -11.75 -5.14
C SER A 24 -13.75 -12.43 -3.90
N SER A 25 -12.96 -11.68 -3.14
CA SER A 25 -12.38 -12.03 -1.86
C SER A 25 -12.93 -11.07 -0.80
N PRO A 26 -13.23 -11.56 0.41
CA PRO A 26 -13.60 -10.69 1.53
C PRO A 26 -12.41 -9.86 2.03
N THR A 27 -11.19 -10.25 1.69
CA THR A 27 -9.94 -9.59 2.08
C THR A 27 -9.15 -9.13 0.85
N PRO A 28 -8.30 -8.10 0.96
CA PRO A 28 -7.42 -7.68 -0.12
C PRO A 28 -6.54 -8.84 -0.61
N LEU A 29 -6.32 -8.91 -1.94
CA LEU A 29 -5.42 -9.89 -2.52
C LEU A 29 -3.97 -9.40 -2.44
N LEU A 30 -3.08 -10.25 -1.97
CA LEU A 30 -1.65 -9.96 -1.89
C LEU A 30 -1.01 -10.10 -3.27
N LEU A 31 -0.28 -9.08 -3.70
CA LEU A 31 0.58 -9.11 -4.87
C LEU A 31 1.91 -9.77 -4.50
N VAL A 32 2.15 -10.98 -4.97
CA VAL A 32 3.38 -11.74 -4.68
C VAL A 32 4.20 -11.90 -5.95
N THR A 33 5.50 -11.61 -5.87
CA THR A 33 6.46 -11.89 -6.94
C THR A 33 7.00 -13.31 -6.78
N GLY A 34 6.58 -14.23 -7.64
CA GLY A 34 7.07 -15.61 -7.61
C GLY A 34 8.52 -15.77 -8.08
N ASN A 35 9.10 -16.94 -7.84
CA ASN A 35 10.51 -17.31 -8.13
C ASN A 35 11.00 -17.13 -9.59
N LYS A 36 10.10 -16.79 -10.52
CA LYS A 36 10.41 -16.53 -11.94
C LYS A 36 10.07 -15.11 -12.38
N GLY A 37 9.87 -14.20 -11.42
CA GLY A 37 9.36 -12.85 -11.69
C GLY A 37 7.90 -12.82 -12.13
N LEU A 38 7.17 -13.94 -12.02
CA LEU A 38 5.74 -13.96 -12.30
C LEU A 38 5.01 -13.38 -11.09
N THR A 39 4.38 -12.23 -11.29
CA THR A 39 3.54 -11.62 -10.28
C THR A 39 2.18 -12.32 -10.26
N VAL A 40 1.77 -12.81 -9.09
CA VAL A 40 0.48 -13.47 -8.87
C VAL A 40 -0.28 -12.79 -7.74
N LEU A 41 -1.60 -12.89 -7.79
CA LEU A 41 -2.47 -12.47 -6.70
C LEU A 41 -2.79 -13.68 -5.83
N SER A 42 -2.56 -13.55 -4.53
CA SER A 42 -2.82 -14.57 -3.52
C SER A 42 -3.85 -14.06 -2.51
N SER A 43 -4.69 -14.93 -1.97
CA SER A 43 -5.54 -14.62 -0.80
C SER A 43 -4.86 -14.91 0.54
N GLU A 44 -3.73 -15.62 0.51
CA GLU A 44 -3.04 -16.11 1.70
C GLU A 44 -1.70 -15.38 1.85
N GLU A 45 -1.42 -14.93 3.07
CA GLU A 45 -0.23 -14.12 3.38
C GLU A 45 1.04 -14.96 3.57
N TYR A 46 0.94 -16.28 3.81
CA TYR A 46 2.03 -17.07 4.41
C TYR A 46 2.29 -18.47 3.84
N ASP A 47 1.87 -18.77 2.61
CA ASP A 47 2.14 -20.10 2.04
C ASP A 47 3.51 -20.17 1.35
N ASP A 48 4.24 -21.29 1.57
CA ASP A 48 5.57 -21.56 0.99
C ASP A 48 5.60 -21.49 -0.55
N ALA A 49 4.43 -21.57 -1.18
CA ALA A 49 4.26 -21.36 -2.60
C ALA A 49 3.05 -20.45 -2.86
N PRO A 50 3.23 -19.28 -3.50
CA PRO A 50 2.11 -18.39 -3.77
C PRO A 50 1.08 -19.09 -4.65
N GLN A 51 -0.14 -19.26 -4.14
CA GLN A 51 -1.24 -19.86 -4.88
C GLN A 51 -1.96 -18.79 -5.70
N GLU A 52 -2.15 -19.05 -6.99
CA GLU A 52 -2.94 -18.16 -7.85
C GLU A 52 -4.41 -18.14 -7.37
N PHE A 53 -4.89 -16.96 -7.01
CA PHE A 53 -6.24 -16.74 -6.48
C PHE A 53 -7.36 -17.18 -7.44
N ASN A 54 -7.13 -17.14 -8.76
CA ASN A 54 -8.16 -17.47 -9.75
C ASN A 54 -8.55 -18.96 -9.68
N LYS A 55 -9.59 -19.27 -8.89
CA LYS A 55 -10.12 -20.63 -8.70
C LYS A 55 -10.73 -21.23 -9.96
N LEU A 56 -11.07 -20.42 -10.98
CA LEU A 56 -11.66 -20.91 -12.24
C LEU A 56 -10.65 -21.71 -13.08
N GLN A 57 -9.36 -21.60 -12.80
CA GLN A 57 -8.31 -22.42 -13.42
C GLN A 57 -8.57 -23.93 -13.29
N TYR A 58 -9.16 -24.36 -12.17
CA TYR A 58 -9.45 -25.76 -11.88
C TYR A 58 -10.76 -26.25 -12.52
N VAL A 59 -11.58 -25.33 -13.05
CA VAL A 59 -12.86 -25.67 -13.69
C VAL A 59 -12.68 -25.88 -15.18
N ASN A 60 -12.10 -24.91 -15.89
CA ASN A 60 -11.96 -24.95 -17.34
C ASN A 60 -10.92 -23.95 -17.86
N LYS A 61 -10.04 -24.38 -18.77
CA LYS A 61 -8.99 -23.53 -19.37
C LYS A 61 -9.53 -22.31 -20.13
N GLN A 62 -10.67 -22.42 -20.79
CA GLN A 62 -11.27 -21.29 -21.48
C GLN A 62 -11.85 -20.28 -20.48
N LEU A 63 -12.44 -20.73 -19.37
CA LEU A 63 -12.87 -19.83 -18.30
C LEU A 63 -11.68 -19.10 -17.67
N LEU A 64 -10.57 -19.80 -17.46
CA LEU A 64 -9.32 -19.20 -16.98
C LEU A 64 -8.86 -18.07 -17.91
N LEU A 65 -8.82 -18.31 -19.22
CA LEU A 65 -8.41 -17.29 -20.20
C LEU A 65 -9.35 -16.09 -20.22
N GLU A 66 -10.67 -16.31 -20.11
CA GLU A 66 -11.66 -15.22 -20.03
C GLU A 66 -11.58 -14.45 -18.71
N ALA A 67 -11.25 -15.15 -17.61
CA ALA A 67 -11.20 -14.61 -16.26
C ALA A 67 -9.81 -14.10 -15.85
N SER A 68 -8.80 -14.20 -16.70
CA SER A 68 -7.44 -13.81 -16.33
C SER A 68 -7.31 -12.27 -16.24
N GLY A 69 -6.87 -11.79 -15.08
CA GLY A 69 -6.65 -10.39 -14.80
C GLY A 69 -7.95 -9.58 -14.66
N ILE A 70 -9.11 -10.20 -14.43
CA ILE A 70 -10.34 -9.50 -14.06
C ILE A 70 -10.61 -9.57 -12.55
N GLU A 71 -9.88 -10.39 -11.82
CA GLU A 71 -9.88 -10.43 -10.36
C GLU A 71 -9.54 -9.07 -9.74
N VAL A 72 -8.67 -8.27 -10.37
CA VAL A 72 -8.36 -6.90 -9.92
C VAL A 72 -9.55 -5.95 -9.97
N LEU A 73 -10.61 -6.26 -10.74
CA LEU A 73 -11.84 -5.44 -10.78
C LEU A 73 -12.73 -5.64 -9.56
N PHE A 74 -12.55 -6.76 -8.85
CA PHE A 74 -13.46 -7.18 -7.79
C PHE A 74 -12.84 -7.14 -6.39
N ASN A 75 -11.53 -6.88 -6.31
CA ASN A 75 -10.78 -6.94 -5.07
C ASN A 75 -9.88 -5.73 -4.92
N ASP A 76 -9.65 -5.36 -3.67
CA ASP A 76 -8.52 -4.52 -3.30
C ASP A 76 -7.22 -5.33 -3.43
N ILE A 77 -6.11 -4.65 -3.73
CA ILE A 77 -4.80 -5.26 -3.92
C ILE A 77 -3.86 -4.76 -2.84
N LYS A 78 -3.30 -5.66 -2.04
CA LYS A 78 -2.29 -5.38 -1.03
C LYS A 78 -0.91 -5.69 -1.59
N ILE A 79 0.02 -4.77 -1.44
CA ILE A 79 1.43 -4.93 -1.77
C ILE A 79 2.17 -4.74 -0.47
N ALA A 80 2.64 -5.85 0.11
CA ALA A 80 3.32 -5.84 1.39
C ALA A 80 4.79 -6.21 1.24
N ARG A 81 5.66 -5.49 1.93
CA ARG A 81 7.06 -5.89 2.10
C ARG A 81 7.13 -7.03 3.12
N GLN A 82 7.72 -8.17 2.76
CA GLN A 82 7.78 -9.33 3.65
C GLN A 82 9.12 -9.42 4.41
N ARG A 83 10.22 -9.01 3.79
CA ARG A 83 11.57 -9.05 4.37
C ARG A 83 12.26 -7.69 4.28
N GLU A 84 13.25 -7.48 5.14
CA GLU A 84 14.03 -6.23 5.18
C GLU A 84 14.85 -6.02 3.91
N GLU A 85 15.28 -7.09 3.24
CA GLU A 85 16.00 -7.01 1.96
C GLU A 85 15.08 -6.81 0.75
N ASP A 86 13.76 -6.99 0.91
CA ASP A 86 12.81 -6.83 -0.19
C ASP A 86 12.71 -5.37 -0.61
N GLN A 87 12.31 -5.16 -1.86
CA GLN A 87 11.96 -3.83 -2.35
C GLN A 87 10.78 -3.25 -1.56
N THR A 88 10.75 -1.92 -1.44
CA THR A 88 9.66 -1.21 -0.79
C THR A 88 8.35 -1.37 -1.59
N PRO A 89 7.19 -1.37 -0.93
CA PRO A 89 5.92 -1.72 -1.58
C PRO A 89 5.55 -0.75 -2.72
N GLY A 90 5.95 0.51 -2.63
CA GLY A 90 5.81 1.52 -3.67
C GLY A 90 6.67 1.25 -4.90
N VAL A 91 7.90 0.73 -4.75
CA VAL A 91 8.72 0.31 -5.89
C VAL A 91 8.08 -0.88 -6.59
N VAL A 92 7.69 -1.91 -5.81
CA VAL A 92 7.00 -3.10 -6.35
C VAL A 92 5.71 -2.72 -7.08
N PHE A 93 4.93 -1.78 -6.53
CA PHE A 93 3.73 -1.24 -7.16
C PHE A 93 4.02 -0.59 -8.51
N LEU A 94 5.00 0.32 -8.58
CA LEU A 94 5.32 1.03 -9.82
C LEU A 94 5.86 0.08 -10.89
N ASP A 95 6.69 -0.88 -10.50
CA ASP A 95 7.20 -1.92 -11.40
C ASP A 95 6.06 -2.79 -11.92
N TRP A 96 5.18 -3.26 -11.05
CA TRP A 96 4.00 -4.05 -11.44
C TRP A 96 3.09 -3.28 -12.42
N VAL A 97 2.74 -2.03 -12.12
CA VAL A 97 1.92 -1.19 -13.01
C VAL A 97 2.61 -0.94 -14.35
N ALA A 98 3.94 -0.85 -14.37
CA ALA A 98 4.70 -0.72 -15.61
C ALA A 98 4.59 -1.96 -16.50
N THR A 99 4.44 -3.16 -15.91
CA THR A 99 4.21 -4.41 -16.66
C THR A 99 2.80 -4.52 -17.25
N LEU A 100 1.81 -3.83 -16.67
CA LEU A 100 0.43 -3.86 -17.16
C LEU A 100 0.30 -3.11 -18.49
N PRO A 101 -0.25 -3.74 -19.56
CA PRO A 101 -0.62 -3.07 -20.78
C PRO A 101 -1.55 -1.87 -20.49
N ARG A 102 -1.41 -0.76 -21.23
CA ARG A 102 -2.19 0.47 -20.98
C ARG A 102 -3.70 0.21 -20.89
N GLY A 103 -4.23 -0.64 -21.77
CA GLY A 103 -5.65 -1.01 -21.78
C GLY A 103 -6.10 -1.87 -20.60
N GLN A 104 -5.18 -2.50 -19.86
CA GLN A 104 -5.50 -3.26 -18.66
C GLN A 104 -5.47 -2.41 -17.39
N ARG A 105 -4.80 -1.24 -17.39
CA ARG A 105 -4.79 -0.35 -16.22
C ARG A 105 -6.16 0.22 -15.88
N VAL A 106 -7.05 0.31 -16.87
CA VAL A 106 -8.48 0.64 -16.66
C VAL A 106 -9.16 -0.36 -15.72
N ARG A 107 -8.63 -1.59 -15.61
CA ARG A 107 -9.17 -2.61 -14.70
C ARG A 107 -8.86 -2.36 -13.23
N LEU A 108 -7.98 -1.40 -12.94
CA LEU A 108 -7.76 -0.93 -11.58
C LEU A 108 -8.83 0.07 -11.14
N GLU A 109 -9.68 0.56 -12.05
CA GLU A 109 -10.76 1.47 -11.70
C GLU A 109 -11.73 0.81 -10.71
N GLY A 110 -11.89 1.42 -9.54
CA GLY A 110 -12.72 0.89 -8.46
C GLY A 110 -11.96 0.03 -7.43
N CYS A 111 -10.71 -0.33 -7.71
CA CYS A 111 -9.82 -1.01 -6.77
C CYS A 111 -9.14 0.01 -5.83
N THR A 112 -8.95 -0.39 -4.57
CA THR A 112 -8.00 0.24 -3.66
C THR A 112 -6.68 -0.54 -3.68
N ILE A 113 -5.58 0.14 -3.97
CA ILE A 113 -4.24 -0.41 -3.82
C ILE A 113 -3.76 -0.06 -2.41
N ILE A 114 -3.37 -1.06 -1.64
CA ILE A 114 -2.88 -0.93 -0.27
C ILE A 114 -1.39 -1.20 -0.30
N LEU A 115 -0.57 -0.17 -0.07
CA LEU A 115 0.89 -0.30 0.05
C LEU A 115 1.20 -0.41 1.53
N ALA A 116 1.77 -1.53 1.97
CA ALA A 116 1.97 -1.78 3.38
C ALA A 116 3.41 -2.22 3.64
N ASP A 117 4.13 -1.47 4.46
CA ASP A 117 5.47 -1.86 4.86
C ASP A 117 5.38 -2.74 6.11
N GLU A 118 4.94 -3.99 5.96
CA GLU A 118 4.60 -4.90 7.07
C GLU A 118 5.72 -5.91 7.33
N PHE A 119 6.99 -5.54 7.17
CA PHE A 119 8.05 -6.49 7.47
C PHE A 119 7.97 -6.86 8.95
N TYR A 120 7.77 -8.15 9.20
CA TYR A 120 7.64 -8.71 10.53
C TYR A 120 8.98 -8.56 11.23
N THR A 121 9.11 -7.54 12.07
CA THR A 121 10.04 -7.65 13.19
C THR A 121 9.45 -8.72 14.08
N GLN A 122 10.02 -9.93 14.04
CA GLN A 122 9.73 -10.90 15.07
C GLN A 122 9.86 -10.17 16.42
N PRO A 123 8.90 -10.31 17.34
CA PRO A 123 8.89 -9.54 18.59
C PRO A 123 10.24 -9.61 19.33
N GLU A 124 10.91 -10.76 19.20
CA GLU A 124 12.24 -11.07 19.74
C GLU A 124 13.42 -10.29 19.13
N ASN A 125 13.23 -9.59 18.00
CA ASN A 125 14.24 -8.73 17.35
C ASN A 125 13.94 -7.23 17.49
N ARG A 126 12.91 -6.84 18.27
CA ARG A 126 12.58 -5.42 18.50
C ARG A 126 13.64 -4.66 19.30
N ASP A 127 14.51 -5.35 20.04
CA ASP A 127 15.51 -4.73 20.92
C ASP A 127 16.70 -4.08 20.19
N ILE A 128 16.85 -4.27 18.87
CA ILE A 128 17.94 -3.67 18.10
C ILE A 128 17.42 -2.44 17.34
N GLY A 129 17.11 -1.39 18.10
CA GLY A 129 16.54 -0.13 17.63
C GLY A 129 17.51 0.77 16.87
N THR A 130 17.77 0.50 15.59
CA THR A 130 18.53 1.45 14.74
C THR A 130 17.94 1.76 13.37
N GLY A 131 16.85 1.12 12.94
CA GLY A 131 16.26 1.33 11.60
C GLY A 131 14.87 1.98 11.56
N TYR A 132 14.17 2.04 12.69
CA TYR A 132 12.75 2.39 12.75
C TYR A 132 12.59 3.90 12.82
N GLY A 133 11.85 4.49 11.88
CA GLY A 133 11.53 5.91 11.90
C GLY A 133 11.33 6.59 10.56
N TYR A 134 11.83 6.00 9.47
CA TYR A 134 11.78 6.62 8.15
C TYR A 134 10.70 5.99 7.27
N LEU A 135 10.11 6.82 6.40
CA LEU A 135 9.50 6.31 5.17
C LEU A 135 10.57 5.47 4.46
N SER A 136 10.33 4.17 4.33
CA SER A 136 11.20 3.29 3.56
C SER A 136 11.29 3.74 2.10
N GLU A 137 10.26 4.45 1.61
CA GLU A 137 10.22 5.00 0.28
C GLU A 137 11.09 6.23 0.08
N SER A 138 11.76 6.27 -1.07
CA SER A 138 12.34 7.50 -1.58
C SER A 138 11.25 8.50 -2.00
N ALA A 139 11.52 9.80 -1.93
CA ALA A 139 10.62 10.83 -2.46
C ALA A 139 10.31 10.62 -3.95
N LYS A 140 11.26 10.08 -4.72
CA LYS A 140 11.06 9.75 -6.13
C LYS A 140 10.01 8.65 -6.31
N THR A 141 10.00 7.64 -5.43
CA THR A 141 8.98 6.59 -5.46
C THR A 141 7.60 7.18 -5.14
N ILE A 142 7.49 7.98 -4.07
CA ILE A 142 6.22 8.63 -3.70
C ILE A 142 5.72 9.55 -4.82
N ALA A 143 6.59 10.35 -5.45
CA ALA A 143 6.22 11.15 -6.62
C ALA A 143 5.76 10.29 -7.81
N GLY A 144 6.37 9.12 -8.02
CA GLY A 144 5.93 8.14 -9.00
C GLY A 144 4.51 7.64 -8.72
N ILE A 145 4.20 7.30 -7.46
CA ILE A 145 2.87 6.87 -7.01
C ILE A 145 1.86 8.01 -7.20
N ALA A 146 2.18 9.22 -6.76
CA ALA A 146 1.32 10.38 -6.92
C ALA A 146 1.06 10.69 -8.40
N LYS A 147 2.08 10.60 -9.26
CA LYS A 147 1.93 10.73 -10.72
C LYS A 147 0.99 9.67 -11.30
N PHE A 148 1.09 8.42 -10.86
CA PHE A 148 0.13 7.37 -11.23
C PHE A 148 -1.29 7.75 -10.79
N CYS A 149 -1.47 8.17 -9.54
CA CYS A 149 -2.76 8.56 -8.98
C CYS A 149 -3.40 9.72 -9.75
N LYS A 150 -2.61 10.75 -10.13
CA LYS A 150 -3.06 11.86 -11.00
C LYS A 150 -3.52 11.38 -12.38
N ALA A 151 -2.83 10.38 -12.96
CA ALA A 151 -3.19 9.79 -14.25
C ALA A 151 -4.41 8.87 -14.18
N HIS A 152 -4.73 8.34 -13.00
CA HIS A 152 -5.80 7.38 -12.76
C HIS A 152 -6.66 7.80 -11.55
N PRO A 153 -7.45 8.90 -11.66
CA PRO A 153 -8.10 9.54 -10.52
C PRO A 153 -9.16 8.68 -9.80
N VAL A 154 -9.61 7.59 -10.44
CA VAL A 154 -10.59 6.65 -9.87
C VAL A 154 -9.93 5.58 -8.99
N VAL A 155 -8.64 5.29 -9.21
CA VAL A 155 -7.88 4.29 -8.43
C VAL A 155 -7.49 4.91 -7.10
N LYS A 156 -7.77 4.25 -5.98
CA LYS A 156 -7.33 4.74 -4.67
C LYS A 156 -6.03 4.05 -4.28
N VAL A 157 -5.08 4.80 -3.73
CA VAL A 157 -3.84 4.23 -3.18
C VAL A 157 -3.76 4.61 -1.71
N ASP A 158 -3.79 3.60 -0.85
CA ASP A 158 -3.68 3.72 0.60
C ASP A 158 -2.30 3.19 1.02
N TYR A 159 -1.43 4.10 1.43
CA TYR A 159 -0.13 3.75 1.99
C TYR A 159 -0.27 3.58 3.51
N LYS A 160 -0.15 2.35 4.00
CA LYS A 160 -0.09 2.00 5.43
C LYS A 160 1.32 2.15 5.98
N LEU A 161 1.41 2.80 7.14
CA LEU A 161 2.64 3.32 7.70
C LEU A 161 2.93 2.61 9.02
N GLN A 162 3.87 1.67 9.00
CA GLN A 162 4.16 0.80 10.14
C GLN A 162 4.83 1.50 11.32
N CYS A 163 5.56 2.60 11.07
CA CYS A 163 6.11 3.43 12.15
C CYS A 163 5.03 4.03 13.07
N LEU A 164 3.76 3.94 12.67
CA LEU A 164 2.60 4.37 13.44
C LEU A 164 1.73 3.17 13.86
N ASP A 165 2.33 2.03 14.21
CA ASP A 165 1.56 0.91 14.76
C ASP A 165 1.05 1.25 16.17
N LEU A 166 -0.20 1.71 16.22
CA LEU A 166 -0.88 2.18 17.43
C LEU A 166 -1.29 1.03 18.36
N SER A 167 -1.01 -0.23 18.00
CA SER A 167 -1.28 -1.39 18.86
C SER A 167 -0.23 -1.61 19.95
N THR A 168 0.88 -0.89 19.91
CA THR A 168 1.99 -1.04 20.87
C THR A 168 1.71 -0.25 22.15
N ASP A 169 1.97 -0.86 23.31
CA ASP A 169 1.69 -0.29 24.63
C ASP A 169 2.41 1.05 24.83
N LEU A 170 1.65 2.11 25.17
CA LEU A 170 2.12 3.50 25.18
C LEU A 170 3.16 3.79 26.28
N ASP A 171 3.22 2.94 27.30
CA ASP A 171 4.06 3.14 28.48
C ASP A 171 5.58 2.99 28.19
N ASP A 172 5.97 2.33 27.09
CA ASP A 172 7.39 2.06 26.74
C ASP A 172 8.00 3.03 25.70
N LEU A 173 7.23 3.98 25.14
CA LEU A 173 7.57 4.63 23.86
C LEU A 173 7.85 6.15 23.95
N THR A 174 7.83 6.75 25.14
CA THR A 174 7.65 8.20 25.37
C THR A 174 8.81 9.14 25.00
N SER A 175 9.96 8.71 24.46
CA SER A 175 11.05 9.67 24.12
C SER A 175 11.60 9.60 22.70
N PHE A 176 11.64 8.42 22.08
CA PHE A 176 12.14 8.26 20.71
C PHE A 176 11.01 8.39 19.68
N PHE A 177 9.83 7.81 19.96
CA PHE A 177 8.69 7.88 19.06
C PHE A 177 8.11 9.27 18.95
N GLU A 178 8.18 10.12 19.98
CA GLU A 178 7.62 11.48 19.90
C GLU A 178 8.26 12.29 18.75
N MET A 179 9.58 12.26 18.61
CA MET A 179 10.26 13.01 17.55
C MET A 179 10.02 12.46 16.15
N GLU A 180 10.02 11.13 16.00
CA GLU A 180 9.78 10.50 14.70
C GLU A 180 8.32 10.58 14.31
N PHE A 181 7.40 10.45 15.26
CA PHE A 181 5.97 10.68 15.06
C PHE A 181 5.70 12.12 14.65
N ILE A 182 6.32 13.12 15.28
CA ILE A 182 6.14 14.53 14.90
C ILE A 182 6.76 14.79 13.52
N ALA A 183 7.98 14.31 13.27
CA ALA A 183 8.65 14.37 11.98
C ALA A 183 7.80 13.84 10.84
N TYR A 184 7.14 12.74 11.14
CA TYR A 184 6.30 12.01 10.24
C TYR A 184 4.95 12.69 10.00
N ASN A 185 4.30 13.17 11.06
CA ASN A 185 3.08 13.97 10.97
C ASN A 185 3.33 15.28 10.20
N TYR A 186 4.53 15.83 10.30
CA TYR A 186 4.95 16.98 9.50
C TYR A 186 5.13 16.62 8.02
N ILE A 187 5.81 15.51 7.68
CA ILE A 187 5.89 15.04 6.29
C ILE A 187 4.48 14.75 5.74
N LEU A 188 3.62 14.13 6.55
CA LEU A 188 2.23 13.88 6.19
C LEU A 188 1.45 15.18 5.99
N SER A 189 1.59 16.17 6.87
CA SER A 189 0.89 17.46 6.75
C SER A 189 1.36 18.22 5.50
N LEU A 190 2.66 18.20 5.21
CA LEU A 190 3.25 18.73 3.98
C LEU A 190 2.66 18.08 2.72
N ILE A 191 2.51 16.75 2.73
CA ILE A 191 1.97 15.98 1.60
C ILE A 191 0.44 16.15 1.47
N THR A 192 -0.29 16.26 2.59
CA THR A 192 -1.76 16.13 2.59
C THR A 192 -2.53 17.44 2.77
N HIS A 193 -1.96 18.47 3.40
CA HIS A 193 -2.71 19.66 3.84
C HIS A 193 -2.34 20.98 3.14
N ASN A 194 -1.49 20.95 2.10
CA ASN A 194 -1.10 22.17 1.36
C ASN A 194 -0.52 23.27 2.27
N ILE A 195 0.22 22.88 3.30
CA ILE A 195 0.86 23.82 4.22
C ILE A 195 2.28 24.04 3.73
N ASP A 196 2.56 25.20 3.15
CA ASP A 196 3.90 25.58 2.70
C ASP A 196 4.75 26.14 3.87
N GLU A 197 4.08 26.61 4.93
CA GLU A 197 4.68 27.15 6.16
C GLU A 197 3.88 26.63 7.36
N TYR A 198 4.33 25.53 7.98
CA TYR A 198 3.80 25.13 9.28
C TYR A 198 4.70 25.80 10.32
N GLU A 199 4.23 26.88 10.95
CA GLU A 199 4.90 27.45 12.11
C GLU A 199 4.83 26.42 13.24
N TRP A 200 5.96 25.77 13.48
CA TRP A 200 6.05 24.71 14.47
C TRP A 200 6.06 25.34 15.88
N PRO A 201 5.15 24.96 16.79
CA PRO A 201 5.14 25.53 18.14
C PRO A 201 6.31 25.10 19.03
N PHE A 202 7.24 24.26 18.56
CA PHE A 202 8.35 23.73 19.34
C PHE A 202 9.67 24.38 18.92
N ASN A 203 10.07 25.46 19.58
CA ASN A 203 11.29 26.24 19.30
C ASN A 203 12.61 25.59 19.81
N ASP A 204 12.69 24.26 19.93
CA ASP A 204 13.77 23.57 20.63
C ASP A 204 14.80 22.92 19.66
N MET A 205 16.08 22.86 20.05
CA MET A 205 17.25 22.48 19.23
C MET A 205 17.18 21.12 18.49
N ARG A 206 16.13 20.34 18.73
CA ARG A 206 15.79 19.11 18.01
C ARG A 206 15.33 19.35 16.56
N ASP A 207 14.92 20.58 16.23
CA ASP A 207 14.45 21.00 14.89
C ASP A 207 15.47 20.88 13.77
N LEU A 208 16.76 21.14 14.05
CA LEU A 208 17.81 21.05 13.03
C LEU A 208 17.97 19.64 12.47
N SER A 209 17.63 18.62 13.27
CA SER A 209 17.74 17.22 12.84
C SER A 209 16.61 16.83 11.88
N LEU A 210 15.39 17.36 12.07
CA LEU A 210 14.26 17.03 11.21
C LEU A 210 14.35 17.74 9.86
N ASP A 211 14.57 19.05 9.87
CA ASP A 211 14.71 19.81 8.63
C ASP A 211 15.86 19.27 7.80
N SER A 212 16.96 18.85 8.45
CA SER A 212 18.04 18.14 7.76
C SER A 212 17.59 16.79 7.21
N LYS A 213 16.78 16.00 7.93
CA LYS A 213 16.28 14.69 7.45
C LYS A 213 15.32 14.83 6.26
N ILE A 214 14.36 15.74 6.33
CA ILE A 214 13.41 16.04 5.24
C ILE A 214 14.15 16.64 4.06
N SER A 215 15.05 17.59 4.33
CA SER A 215 15.93 18.15 3.31
C SER A 215 16.79 17.07 2.69
N CYS A 216 17.34 16.11 3.45
CA CYS A 216 18.07 14.99 2.87
C CYS A 216 17.16 14.14 1.96
N TRP A 217 15.99 13.71 2.45
CA TRP A 217 15.03 12.91 1.68
C TRP A 217 14.63 13.58 0.36
N ARG A 218 14.45 14.91 0.34
CA ARG A 218 14.15 15.71 -0.85
C ARG A 218 15.38 16.04 -1.71
N ARG A 219 16.48 16.47 -1.09
CA ARG A 219 17.66 17.02 -1.77
C ARG A 219 18.42 15.95 -2.55
N TYR A 220 18.40 14.71 -2.07
CA TYR A 220 18.97 13.59 -2.84
C TYR A 220 18.11 13.19 -4.05
N SER A 221 16.85 13.60 -4.11
CA SER A 221 15.89 13.15 -5.13
C SER A 221 15.46 14.24 -6.12
N ASN A 222 15.70 15.53 -5.80
CA ASN A 222 15.31 16.68 -6.62
C ASN A 222 13.80 16.66 -6.99
N VAL A 223 12.95 16.32 -6.03
CA VAL A 223 11.49 16.20 -6.18
C VAL A 223 10.79 17.42 -5.59
N ASP A 224 9.88 18.02 -6.36
CA ASP A 224 9.00 19.09 -5.90
C ASP A 224 7.93 18.54 -4.94
N ILE A 225 7.60 19.28 -3.89
CA ILE A 225 6.56 18.88 -2.93
C ILE A 225 5.20 18.67 -3.61
N ASN A 226 4.89 19.46 -4.65
CA ASN A 226 3.67 19.37 -5.43
C ASN A 226 3.59 18.08 -6.26
N ASP A 227 4.73 17.46 -6.56
CA ASP A 227 4.78 16.18 -7.25
C ASP A 227 4.37 15.02 -6.34
N LEU A 228 4.49 15.17 -5.02
CA LEU A 228 4.12 14.16 -4.02
C LEU A 228 2.60 14.09 -3.77
N ARG A 229 1.84 15.09 -4.23
CA ARG A 229 0.43 15.26 -3.90
C ARG A 229 -0.47 14.58 -4.91
N ALA A 230 -1.44 13.79 -4.49
CA ALA A 230 -2.54 13.34 -5.34
C ALA A 230 -3.82 13.14 -4.52
N PRO A 231 -5.01 13.51 -5.03
CA PRO A 231 -6.25 13.50 -4.24
C PRO A 231 -6.70 12.10 -3.79
N ASN A 232 -6.24 11.08 -4.50
CA ASN A 232 -6.54 9.67 -4.32
C ASN A 232 -5.37 8.87 -3.73
N LEU A 233 -4.27 9.54 -3.35
CA LEU A 233 -3.17 8.97 -2.57
C LEU A 233 -3.37 9.34 -1.11
N ARG A 234 -3.54 8.34 -0.25
CA ARG A 234 -3.78 8.51 1.19
C ARG A 234 -2.70 7.81 1.97
N PHE A 235 -2.30 8.42 3.06
CA PHE A 235 -1.35 7.86 4.01
C PHE A 235 -2.10 7.54 5.29
N LYS A 236 -1.98 6.32 5.80
CA LYS A 236 -2.71 5.82 6.97
C LYS A 236 -1.76 5.20 7.98
N PRO A 237 -1.88 5.53 9.28
CA PRO A 237 -1.18 4.76 10.31
C PRO A 237 -1.56 3.27 10.25
N SER A 238 -0.59 2.39 10.49
CA SER A 238 -0.88 0.98 10.73
C SER A 238 -1.67 0.79 12.02
N GLY A 239 -2.55 -0.20 12.10
CA GLY A 239 -3.36 -0.48 13.31
C GLY A 239 -4.56 0.45 13.54
N ALA A 240 -4.60 1.66 12.98
CA ALA A 240 -5.79 2.52 13.03
C ALA A 240 -6.65 2.36 11.76
N GLU A 241 -7.53 1.36 11.80
CA GLU A 241 -8.46 1.10 10.70
C GLU A 241 -9.58 2.16 10.60
N ASP A 242 -9.89 2.85 11.70
CA ASP A 242 -10.88 3.92 11.74
C ASP A 242 -10.30 5.27 12.21
N LYS A 243 -10.97 6.35 11.76
CA LYS A 243 -10.61 7.74 12.11
C LYS A 243 -10.81 8.06 13.58
N GLU A 244 -11.69 7.34 14.25
CA GLU A 244 -12.07 7.61 15.64
C GLU A 244 -10.97 7.15 16.60
N SER A 245 -10.36 6.01 16.32
CA SER A 245 -9.19 5.45 17.00
C SER A 245 -8.00 6.40 16.88
N LEU A 246 -7.71 6.90 15.67
CA LEU A 246 -6.66 7.90 15.50
C LEU A 246 -6.98 9.20 16.23
N ALA A 247 -8.21 9.70 16.14
CA ALA A 247 -8.61 10.94 16.80
C ALA A 247 -8.63 10.83 18.32
N THR A 248 -8.90 9.64 18.86
CA THR A 248 -8.85 9.33 20.29
C THR A 248 -7.41 9.31 20.75
N LEU A 249 -6.53 8.61 20.03
CA LEU A 249 -5.11 8.58 20.34
C LEU A 249 -4.47 9.98 20.28
N LEU A 250 -4.76 10.76 19.25
CA LEU A 250 -4.22 12.12 19.14
C LEU A 250 -4.68 13.00 20.31
N ARG A 251 -5.90 12.83 20.82
CA ARG A 251 -6.38 13.52 22.03
C ARG A 251 -5.66 13.02 23.29
N GLU A 252 -5.42 11.72 23.41
CA GLU A 252 -4.68 11.16 24.55
C GLU A 252 -3.23 11.63 24.58
N LEU A 253 -2.57 11.73 23.42
CA LEU A 253 -1.17 12.16 23.32
C LEU A 253 -0.98 13.67 23.46
N PHE A 254 -1.92 14.50 22.99
CA PHE A 254 -1.73 15.95 22.89
C PHE A 254 -2.69 16.81 23.75
N GLY A 255 -3.64 16.20 24.47
CA GLY A 255 -4.61 16.89 25.32
C GLY A 255 -5.69 17.63 24.54
#